data_AF-S4MM43-F1
#
_entry.id   AF-S4MM43-F1
#
_cell.length_a   1.000
_cell.length_b   1.000
_cell.length_c   1.000
_cell.angle_alpha   90.00
_cell.angle_beta   90.00
_cell.angle_gamma   90.00
#
_symmetry.space_group_name_H-M   'P 1'
#
loop_
_entity.id
_entity.type
_entity.pdbx_description
1 polymer ?
#
loop_
_entity_poly.entity_id
_entity_poly.type
_entity_poly.pdbx_seq_one_letter_code
_entity_poly.pdbx_strand_id
1 'polypeptide(L)'
;MLLLSDAEPAFLAGMGCFAAGHVCYLVLFGRYGSRYAVPRARAALLALGYATALVATVALLWPDLPADLRLPVAGYSLLLTAMAYRAAIRLGLFTGLGGALFLLSDSLIATGVADWPQPPAPDFWIMLTYIAAQALLAGGTLGALNARRAPAATYGEMRAV
;
A
#
# COMPACT_ATOMS: atom_id res chain seq x y z
N MET A 1 -34.51 -11.47 0.46
CA MET A 1 -33.91 -12.56 -0.31
C MET A 1 -33.36 -12.08 -1.68
N LEU A 2 -32.77 -10.88 -1.75
CA LEU A 2 -32.14 -10.35 -2.99
C LEU A 2 -30.86 -9.52 -2.73
N LEU A 3 -30.34 -9.57 -1.49
CA LEU A 3 -29.23 -8.72 -1.01
C LEU A 3 -27.99 -9.54 -0.59
N LEU A 4 -27.99 -10.85 -0.89
CA LEU A 4 -26.90 -11.77 -0.56
C LEU A 4 -26.12 -12.24 -1.79
N SER A 5 -26.44 -11.73 -2.98
CA SER A 5 -25.78 -12.09 -4.25
C SER A 5 -24.74 -11.06 -4.74
N ASP A 6 -24.63 -9.89 -4.11
CA ASP A 6 -23.79 -8.77 -4.60
C ASP A 6 -22.60 -8.40 -3.70
N ALA A 7 -22.25 -9.24 -2.70
CA ALA A 7 -21.09 -8.98 -1.84
C ALA A 7 -19.75 -9.06 -2.61
N GLU A 8 -19.65 -10.04 -3.50
CA GLU A 8 -18.45 -10.29 -4.31
C GLU A 8 -18.18 -9.18 -5.34
N PRO A 9 -19.15 -8.75 -6.18
CA PRO A 9 -18.92 -7.63 -7.11
C PRO A 9 -18.71 -6.29 -6.40
N ALA A 10 -19.38 -6.02 -5.28
CA ALA A 10 -19.15 -4.80 -4.50
C ALA A 10 -17.73 -4.79 -3.88
N PHE A 11 -17.26 -5.94 -3.40
CA PHE A 11 -15.90 -6.11 -2.90
C PHE A 11 -14.85 -5.92 -4.02
N LEU A 12 -15.04 -6.55 -5.18
CA LEU A 12 -14.19 -6.38 -6.35
C LEU A 12 -14.15 -4.92 -6.83
N ALA A 13 -15.30 -4.23 -6.86
CA ALA A 13 -15.38 -2.82 -7.22
C ALA A 13 -14.64 -1.93 -6.20
N GLY A 14 -14.78 -2.22 -4.90
CA GLY A 14 -14.03 -1.57 -3.84
C GLY A 14 -12.51 -1.75 -4.01
N MET A 15 -12.06 -2.99 -4.19
CA MET A 15 -10.65 -3.31 -4.48
C MET A 15 -10.14 -2.59 -5.73
N GLY A 16 -10.94 -2.52 -6.80
CA GLY A 16 -10.60 -1.82 -8.03
C GLY A 16 -10.38 -0.31 -7.80
N CYS A 17 -11.28 0.35 -7.07
CA CYS A 17 -11.15 1.75 -6.71
C CYS A 17 -9.92 2.01 -5.84
N PHE A 18 -9.66 1.15 -4.86
CA PHE A 18 -8.44 1.25 -4.05
C PHE A 18 -7.18 1.01 -4.88
N ALA A 19 -7.17 0.02 -5.77
CA ALA A 19 -6.05 -0.25 -6.66
C ALA A 19 -5.72 0.96 -7.51
N ALA A 20 -6.74 1.63 -8.08
CA ALA A 20 -6.55 2.87 -8.84
C ALA A 20 -5.87 3.96 -8.00
N GLY A 21 -6.27 4.15 -6.74
CA GLY A 21 -5.62 5.07 -5.82
C GLY A 21 -4.14 4.74 -5.58
N HIS A 22 -3.83 3.46 -5.40
CA HIS A 22 -2.45 2.99 -5.23
C HIS A 22 -1.60 3.13 -6.49
N VAL A 23 -2.18 2.91 -7.68
CA VAL A 23 -1.53 3.20 -8.96
C VAL A 23 -1.19 4.69 -9.05
N CYS A 24 -2.10 5.57 -8.66
CA CYS A 24 -1.83 7.01 -8.61
C CYS A 24 -0.65 7.34 -7.70
N TYR A 25 -0.60 6.77 -6.49
CA TYR A 25 0.56 6.91 -5.59
C TYR A 25 1.84 6.39 -6.25
N LEU A 26 1.80 5.22 -6.86
CA LEU A 26 2.94 4.57 -7.51
C LEU A 26 3.50 5.42 -8.67
N VAL A 27 2.63 6.02 -9.49
CA VAL A 27 3.02 6.98 -10.54
C VAL A 27 3.62 8.24 -9.91
N LEU A 28 2.98 8.80 -8.88
CA LEU A 28 3.43 9.99 -8.18
C LEU A 28 4.83 9.78 -7.57
N PHE A 29 5.08 8.64 -6.93
CA PHE A 29 6.37 8.31 -6.33
C PHE A 29 7.46 8.14 -7.38
N GLY A 30 7.10 7.66 -8.57
CA GLY A 30 8.02 7.57 -9.71
C GLY A 30 8.45 8.90 -10.26
N ARG A 31 7.51 9.82 -10.41
CA ARG A 31 7.77 11.14 -10.97
C ARG A 31 8.42 12.07 -9.96
N TYR A 32 8.03 12.01 -8.70
CA TYR A 32 8.38 13.03 -7.71
C TYR A 32 9.26 12.53 -6.56
N GLY A 33 9.36 11.22 -6.36
CA GLY A 33 10.16 10.63 -5.30
C GLY A 33 11.66 10.67 -5.62
N SER A 34 12.37 11.64 -5.06
CA SER A 34 13.83 11.80 -5.21
C SER A 34 14.49 12.22 -3.89
N ARG A 35 13.81 12.01 -2.75
CA ARG A 35 14.26 12.56 -1.46
C ARG A 35 15.32 11.72 -0.78
N TYR A 36 15.32 10.40 -1.00
CA TYR A 36 16.26 9.47 -0.39
C TYR A 36 16.92 8.60 -1.46
N ALA A 37 18.25 8.71 -1.61
CA ALA A 37 19.04 7.69 -2.27
C ALA A 37 19.29 6.58 -1.25
N VAL A 38 18.37 5.62 -1.14
CA VAL A 38 18.58 4.47 -0.25
C VAL A 38 19.72 3.62 -0.82
N PRO A 39 20.75 3.28 -0.02
CA PRO A 39 21.84 2.42 -0.49
C PRO A 39 21.30 1.11 -1.07
N ARG A 40 21.90 0.62 -2.17
CA ARG A 40 21.44 -0.58 -2.87
C ARG A 40 21.24 -1.78 -1.95
N ALA A 41 22.12 -1.98 -0.98
CA ALA A 41 22.01 -3.04 0.02
C ALA A 41 20.73 -2.93 0.87
N ARG A 42 20.40 -1.72 1.34
CA ARG A 42 19.18 -1.49 2.13
C ARG A 42 17.92 -1.60 1.28
N ALA A 43 17.98 -1.17 0.01
CA ALA A 43 16.90 -1.39 -0.94
C ALA A 43 16.68 -2.88 -1.24
N ALA A 44 17.75 -3.67 -1.33
CA ALA A 44 17.64 -5.13 -1.51
C ALA A 44 17.04 -5.81 -0.27
N LEU A 45 17.43 -5.41 0.95
CA LEU A 45 16.84 -5.93 2.19
C LEU A 45 15.35 -5.60 2.31
N LEU A 46 14.95 -4.37 1.96
CA LEU A 46 13.53 -4.00 1.93
C LEU A 46 12.76 -4.79 0.88
N ALA A 47 13.32 -4.94 -0.33
CA ALA A 47 12.71 -5.76 -1.38
C ALA A 47 12.52 -7.20 -0.92
N LEU A 48 13.53 -7.78 -0.26
CA LEU A 48 13.45 -9.12 0.30
C LEU A 48 12.34 -9.21 1.36
N GLY A 49 12.32 -8.30 2.34
CA GLY A 49 11.29 -8.31 3.40
C GLY A 49 9.86 -8.18 2.85
N TYR A 50 9.64 -7.27 1.89
CA TYR A 50 8.34 -7.11 1.23
C TYR A 50 7.97 -8.32 0.36
N ALA A 51 8.93 -8.89 -0.38
CA ALA A 51 8.70 -10.09 -1.18
C ALA A 51 8.39 -11.30 -0.29
N THR A 52 9.10 -11.48 0.82
CA THR A 52 8.83 -12.57 1.78
C THR A 52 7.47 -12.41 2.42
N ALA A 53 7.08 -11.18 2.80
CA ALA A 53 5.76 -10.92 3.37
C ALA A 53 4.66 -11.24 2.36
N LEU A 54 4.80 -10.76 1.12
CA LEU A 54 3.86 -11.05 0.04
C LEU A 54 3.72 -12.55 -0.22
N VAL A 55 4.84 -13.25 -0.40
CA VAL A 55 4.85 -14.69 -0.70
C VAL A 55 4.26 -15.48 0.47
N ALA A 56 4.62 -15.14 1.71
CA ALA A 56 4.07 -15.81 2.90
C ALA A 56 2.56 -15.60 3.01
N THR A 57 2.08 -14.35 2.89
CA THR A 57 0.65 -14.03 2.93
C THR A 57 -0.11 -14.77 1.83
N VAL A 58 0.33 -14.68 0.58
CA VAL A 58 -0.33 -15.35 -0.55
C VAL A 58 -0.31 -16.86 -0.39
N ALA A 59 0.81 -17.46 0.02
CA ALA A 59 0.92 -18.91 0.19
C ALA A 59 0.05 -19.44 1.34
N LEU A 60 -0.03 -18.70 2.46
CA LEU A 60 -0.86 -19.06 3.61
C LEU A 60 -2.36 -18.98 3.29
N LEU A 61 -2.77 -17.97 2.52
CA LEU A 61 -4.17 -17.76 2.14
C LEU A 61 -4.60 -18.59 0.93
N TRP A 62 -3.67 -19.07 0.11
CA TRP A 62 -3.96 -19.82 -1.12
C TRP A 62 -4.89 -21.05 -0.96
N PRO A 63 -4.70 -21.95 0.03
CA PRO A 63 -5.53 -23.15 0.15
C PRO A 63 -6.98 -22.82 0.55
N ASP A 64 -7.16 -21.77 1.36
CA ASP A 64 -8.43 -21.45 2.01
C ASP A 64 -9.22 -20.34 1.29
N LEU A 65 -8.61 -19.65 0.33
CA LEU A 65 -9.30 -18.67 -0.50
C LEU A 65 -10.17 -19.33 -1.59
N PRO A 66 -11.38 -18.78 -1.85
CA PRO A 66 -12.20 -19.11 -3.02
C PRO A 66 -11.42 -18.93 -4.33
N ALA A 67 -11.59 -19.84 -5.30
CA ALA A 67 -10.76 -19.90 -6.50
C ALA A 67 -10.83 -18.63 -7.37
N ASP A 68 -11.99 -17.99 -7.39
CA ASP A 68 -12.33 -16.73 -8.03
C ASP A 68 -11.64 -15.51 -7.39
N LEU A 69 -11.39 -15.54 -6.06
CA LEU A 69 -10.73 -14.45 -5.33
C LEU A 69 -9.21 -14.57 -5.24
N ARG A 70 -8.63 -15.74 -5.53
CA ARG A 70 -7.17 -15.95 -5.50
C ARG A 70 -6.41 -14.99 -6.42
N LEU A 71 -6.88 -14.84 -7.66
CA LEU A 71 -6.23 -13.99 -8.66
C LEU A 71 -6.34 -12.50 -8.31
N PRO A 72 -7.54 -11.97 -7.98
CA PRO A 72 -7.71 -10.59 -7.51
C PRO A 72 -6.85 -10.25 -6.28
N VAL A 73 -6.87 -11.10 -5.25
CA VAL A 73 -6.13 -10.87 -4.00
C VAL A 73 -4.62 -10.90 -4.24
N ALA A 74 -4.11 -11.86 -5.01
CA ALA A 74 -2.69 -11.93 -5.35
C ALA A 74 -2.23 -10.72 -6.17
N GLY A 75 -3.02 -10.31 -7.17
CA GLY A 75 -2.73 -9.15 -8.01
C GLY A 75 -2.72 -7.85 -7.20
N TYR A 76 -3.70 -7.69 -6.31
CA TYR A 76 -3.80 -6.51 -5.45
C TYR A 76 -2.68 -6.45 -4.40
N SER A 77 -2.37 -7.58 -3.75
CA SER A 77 -1.27 -7.70 -2.80
C SER A 77 0.08 -7.38 -3.45
N LEU A 78 0.32 -7.84 -4.68
CA LEU A 78 1.52 -7.49 -5.45
C LEU A 78 1.61 -5.97 -5.70
N LEU A 79 0.49 -5.35 -6.08
CA LEU A 79 0.39 -3.92 -6.34
C LEU A 79 0.70 -3.08 -5.08
N LEU A 80 0.12 -3.47 -3.94
CA LEU A 80 0.40 -2.85 -2.64
C LEU A 80 1.86 -2.99 -2.24
N THR A 81 2.43 -4.19 -2.43
CA THR A 81 3.83 -4.48 -2.12
C THR A 81 4.77 -3.63 -2.98
N ALA A 82 4.48 -3.50 -4.27
CA ALA A 82 5.25 -2.64 -5.18
C ALA A 82 5.15 -1.16 -4.78
N MET A 83 3.98 -0.70 -4.37
CA MET A 83 3.77 0.67 -3.87
C MET A 83 4.56 0.90 -2.57
N ALA A 84 4.46 0.00 -1.60
CA ALA A 84 5.14 0.09 -0.31
C ALA A 84 6.66 0.11 -0.48
N TYR A 85 7.20 -0.78 -1.31
CA TYR A 85 8.61 -0.80 -1.66
C TYR A 85 9.06 0.53 -2.28
N ARG A 86 8.31 1.04 -3.25
CA ARG A 86 8.62 2.31 -3.92
C ARG A 86 8.53 3.51 -2.97
N ALA A 87 7.55 3.52 -2.08
CA ALA A 87 7.42 4.53 -1.03
C ALA A 87 8.64 4.49 -0.10
N ALA A 88 9.04 3.31 0.37
CA ALA A 88 10.18 3.12 1.26
C ALA A 88 11.49 3.64 0.65
N ILE A 89 11.75 3.34 -0.62
CA ILE A 89 12.99 3.73 -1.30
C ILE A 89 13.02 5.19 -1.76
N ARG A 90 11.86 5.81 -2.06
CA ARG A 90 11.81 7.16 -2.66
C ARG A 90 11.40 8.27 -1.70
N LEU A 91 10.59 7.94 -0.70
CA LEU A 91 9.96 8.91 0.23
C LEU A 91 10.42 8.72 1.67
N GLY A 92 10.87 7.51 2.03
CA GLY A 92 11.46 7.19 3.32
C GLY A 92 10.77 6.00 4.01
N LEU A 93 11.42 5.48 5.04
CA LEU A 93 10.98 4.27 5.73
C LEU A 93 9.58 4.38 6.35
N PHE A 94 9.23 5.55 6.91
CA PHE A 94 7.91 5.78 7.51
C PHE A 94 6.77 5.69 6.48
N THR A 95 7.00 6.14 5.25
CA THR A 95 6.01 6.01 4.17
C THR A 95 5.91 4.56 3.69
N GLY A 96 7.04 3.83 3.67
CA GLY A 96 7.06 2.38 3.45
C GLY A 96 6.28 1.60 4.53
N LEU A 97 6.40 1.99 5.80
CA LEU A 97 5.62 1.43 6.90
C LEU A 97 4.12 1.64 6.70
N GLY A 98 3.70 2.78 6.13
CA GLY A 98 2.32 2.99 5.71
C GLY A 98 1.83 1.93 4.73
N GLY A 99 2.64 1.59 3.72
CA GLY A 99 2.33 0.50 2.80
C GLY A 99 2.34 -0.90 3.44
N ALA A 100 3.21 -1.13 4.43
CA ALA A 100 3.22 -2.40 5.19
C ALA A 100 1.97 -2.54 6.07
N LEU A 101 1.53 -1.47 6.73
CA LEU A 101 0.28 -1.44 7.49
C LEU A 101 -0.94 -1.64 6.58
N PHE A 102 -0.88 -1.12 5.35
CA PHE A 102 -1.92 -1.36 4.36
C PHE A 102 -2.02 -2.84 3.99
N LEU A 103 -0.88 -3.50 3.73
CA LEU A 103 -0.83 -4.96 3.50
C LEU A 103 -1.35 -5.76 4.70
N LEU A 104 -1.07 -5.31 5.93
CA LEU A 104 -1.58 -5.94 7.15
C LEU A 104 -3.11 -5.81 7.24
N SER A 105 -3.66 -4.63 6.94
CA SER A 105 -5.11 -4.40 6.88
C SER A 105 -5.77 -5.31 5.84
N ASP A 106 -5.16 -5.43 4.65
CA ASP A 106 -5.67 -6.27 3.57
C ASP A 106 -5.58 -7.77 3.90
N SER A 107 -4.50 -8.17 4.58
CA SER A 107 -4.35 -9.54 5.08
C SER A 107 -5.42 -9.89 6.12
N LEU A 108 -5.83 -8.94 6.98
CA LEU A 108 -6.93 -9.15 7.93
C LEU A 108 -8.27 -9.36 7.21
N ILE A 109 -8.54 -8.60 6.15
CA ILE A 109 -9.72 -8.81 5.30
C ILE A 109 -9.65 -10.21 4.65
N ALA A 110 -8.50 -10.58 4.08
CA ALA A 110 -8.31 -11.87 3.44
C ALA A 110 -8.43 -13.04 4.41
N THR A 111 -7.95 -12.92 5.65
CA THR A 111 -8.16 -13.94 6.69
C THR A 111 -9.63 -14.10 7.04
N GLY A 112 -10.42 -13.02 6.98
CA GLY A 112 -11.86 -13.12 7.18
C GLY A 112 -12.61 -13.79 6.03
N VAL A 113 -12.14 -13.61 4.80
CA VAL A 113 -12.66 -14.33 3.61
C VAL A 113 -12.26 -15.81 3.64
N ALA A 114 -11.11 -16.14 4.21
CA ALA A 114 -10.62 -17.52 4.35
C ALA A 114 -11.18 -18.27 5.57
N ASP A 115 -12.18 -17.73 6.26
CA ASP A 115 -12.77 -18.29 7.49
C ASP A 115 -11.74 -18.59 8.62
N TRP A 116 -10.63 -17.85 8.65
CA TRP A 116 -9.62 -17.99 9.71
C TRP A 116 -10.03 -17.30 11.01
N PRO A 117 -9.45 -17.69 12.17
CA PRO A 117 -9.73 -17.06 13.46
C PRO A 117 -9.39 -15.56 13.45
N GLN A 118 -10.41 -14.72 13.63
CA GLN A 118 -10.26 -13.26 13.65
C GLN A 118 -10.17 -12.71 15.09
N PRO A 119 -9.47 -11.58 15.29
CA PRO A 119 -9.47 -10.90 16.58
C PRO A 119 -10.89 -10.38 16.93
N PRO A 120 -11.19 -10.13 18.22
CA PRO A 120 -12.46 -9.52 18.60
C PRO A 120 -12.63 -8.15 17.92
N ALA A 121 -13.79 -7.94 17.29
CA ALA A 121 -14.10 -6.79 16.44
C ALA A 121 -13.10 -6.59 15.29
N PRO A 122 -13.04 -7.50 14.30
CA PRO A 122 -12.06 -7.43 13.21
C PRO A 122 -12.17 -6.15 12.38
N ASP A 123 -13.39 -5.66 12.16
CA ASP A 123 -13.64 -4.41 11.43
C ASP A 123 -12.93 -3.21 12.05
N PHE A 124 -12.85 -3.17 13.38
CA PHE A 124 -12.15 -2.11 14.11
C PHE A 124 -10.65 -2.14 13.81
N TRP A 125 -10.03 -3.32 13.83
CA TRP A 125 -8.60 -3.50 13.54
C TRP A 125 -8.26 -3.23 12.07
N ILE A 126 -9.11 -3.66 11.15
CA ILE A 126 -9.00 -3.36 9.73
C ILE A 126 -9.02 -1.85 9.52
N MET A 127 -10.01 -1.15 10.06
CA MET A 127 -10.13 0.30 9.93
C MET A 127 -8.99 1.07 10.62
N LEU A 128 -8.56 0.63 11.80
CA LEU A 128 -7.45 1.26 12.52
C LEU A 128 -6.14 1.19 11.72
N THR A 129 -5.81 -0.01 11.24
CA THR A 129 -4.60 -0.23 10.41
C THR A 129 -4.70 0.50 9.07
N TYR A 130 -5.89 0.52 8.47
CA TYR A 130 -6.18 1.25 7.23
C TYR A 130 -5.97 2.77 7.39
N ILE A 131 -6.54 3.39 8.42
CA ILE A 131 -6.40 4.84 8.66
C ILE A 131 -4.94 5.19 8.94
N ALA A 132 -4.24 4.39 9.75
CA ALA A 132 -2.82 4.60 10.04
C ALA A 132 -1.97 4.51 8.76
N ALA A 133 -2.26 3.53 7.90
CA ALA A 133 -1.61 3.38 6.61
C ALA A 133 -1.82 4.61 5.71
N GLN A 134 -3.06 5.06 5.56
CA GLN A 134 -3.41 6.24 4.76
C GLN A 134 -2.74 7.51 5.29
N ALA A 135 -2.72 7.73 6.60
CA ALA A 135 -2.08 8.88 7.21
C ALA A 135 -0.57 8.93 6.90
N LEU A 136 0.12 7.80 6.99
CA LEU A 136 1.56 7.70 6.70
C LEU A 136 1.87 7.89 5.21
N LEU A 137 1.06 7.31 4.32
CA LEU A 137 1.20 7.47 2.87
C LEU A 137 0.94 8.92 2.45
N ALA A 138 -0.15 9.52 2.92
CA ALA A 138 -0.51 10.91 2.64
C ALA A 138 0.54 11.89 3.20
N GLY A 139 0.95 11.72 4.45
CA GLY A 139 1.96 12.55 5.10
C GLY A 139 3.32 12.49 4.39
N GLY A 140 3.77 11.29 4.02
CA GLY A 140 4.99 11.10 3.23
C GLY A 140 4.92 11.77 1.85
N THR A 141 3.76 11.67 1.21
CA THR A 141 3.50 12.29 -0.10
C THR A 141 3.53 13.82 -0.02
N LEU A 142 2.77 14.41 0.90
CA LEU A 142 2.74 15.86 1.12
C LEU A 142 4.13 16.39 1.48
N GLY A 143 4.85 15.67 2.34
CA GLY A 143 6.23 16.00 2.68
C GLY A 143 7.13 16.10 1.45
N ALA A 144 7.07 15.14 0.54
CA ALA A 144 7.89 15.13 -0.68
C ALA A 144 7.49 16.20 -1.70
N LEU A 145 6.20 16.52 -1.82
CA LEU A 145 5.73 17.62 -2.66
C LEU A 145 6.21 18.98 -2.13
N ASN A 146 6.11 19.22 -0.83
CA ASN A 146 6.59 20.46 -0.20
C ASN A 146 8.10 20.64 -0.39
N ALA A 147 8.88 19.56 -0.28
CA ALA A 147 10.32 19.59 -0.53
C ALA A 147 10.74 19.98 -1.95
N ARG A 148 9.88 19.76 -2.95
CA ARG A 148 10.14 20.14 -4.34
C ARG A 148 9.80 21.60 -4.59
N ARG A 149 8.81 22.12 -3.88
CA ARG A 149 8.39 23.53 -3.99
C ARG A 149 9.44 24.49 -3.42
N ALA A 150 10.07 24.12 -2.30
CA ALA A 150 11.15 24.89 -1.68
C ALA A 150 12.33 25.21 -2.64
N PRO A 151 12.96 24.23 -3.33
CA PRO A 151 14.06 24.50 -4.26
C PRO A 151 13.63 25.25 -5.53
N ALA A 152 12.36 25.17 -5.94
CA ALA A 152 11.85 25.96 -7.07
C ALA A 152 11.63 27.44 -6.69
N ALA A 153 11.21 27.73 -5.46
CA ALA A 153 11.04 29.09 -4.96
C ALA A 153 12.39 29.82 -4.81
N THR A 154 13.41 29.15 -4.26
CA THR A 154 14.75 29.73 -4.08
C THR A 154 15.44 30.08 -5.40
N TYR A 155 15.19 29.31 -6.47
CA TYR A 155 15.73 29.61 -7.80
C TYR A 155 15.01 30.76 -8.51
N GLY A 156 13.71 30.97 -8.21
CA GLY A 156 12.93 32.09 -8.73
C GLY A 156 13.37 33.44 -8.15
N GLU A 157 13.69 33.48 -6.86
CA GLU A 157 14.22 34.69 -6.20
C GLU A 157 15.62 35.07 -6.72
N MET A 158 16.53 34.11 -6.92
CA MET A 158 17.89 34.41 -7.43
C MET A 158 17.93 34.91 -8.88
N ARG A 159 16.88 34.66 -9.67
CA ARG A 159 16.77 35.18 -11.05
C ARG A 159 16.11 36.55 -11.14
N ALA A 160 15.48 37.01 -10.07
CA ALA A 160 14.77 38.28 -10.02
C ALA A 160 15.62 39.42 -9.41
N VAL A 161 16.88 39.15 -9.07
CA VAL A 161 17.89 40.08 -8.54
C VAL A 161 18.99 40.28 -9.58
#